data_AF-A0AAV7KGK2-F1
#
_entry.id   AF-A0AAV7KGK2-F1
#
_cell.length_a   1.000
_cell.length_b   1.000
_cell.length_c   1.000
_cell.angle_alpha   90.00
_cell.angle_beta   90.00
_cell.angle_gamma   90.00
#
_symmetry.space_group_name_H-M   'P 1'
#
loop_
_entity.id
_entity.type
_entity.pdbx_description
1 polymer ?
#
loop_
_entity_poly.entity_id
_entity_poly.type
_entity_poly.pdbx_seq_one_letter_code
_entity_poly.pdbx_strand_id
1 'polypeptide(L)'
;MTTTVSEFYYSNQQSPLELDGKISKSEVIDLDIKTLNRKIRDTQMTKEEAKLMKVIRRKQKMKEYGVINRKKEKVLILTLEEERNELFREYGSIRREIEDLKTQKAQLEIMGILDNLEEHNY
;
A
#
# COMPACT_ATOMS: atom_id res chain seq x y z
N MET A 1 26.16 -9.42 -17.13
CA MET A 1 25.16 -10.35 -16.57
C MET A 1 24.99 -9.98 -15.10
N THR A 2 23.93 -9.24 -14.78
CA THR A 2 23.63 -8.74 -13.44
C THR A 2 22.76 -9.76 -12.71
N THR A 3 23.41 -10.62 -11.93
CA THR A 3 22.74 -11.60 -11.07
C THR A 3 21.86 -10.85 -10.08
N THR A 4 20.55 -10.99 -10.21
CA THR A 4 19.59 -10.37 -9.30
C THR A 4 19.63 -11.12 -7.96
N VAL A 5 19.68 -10.37 -6.86
CA VAL A 5 19.73 -10.88 -5.47
C VAL A 5 18.55 -11.83 -5.16
N SER A 6 17.51 -11.82 -5.99
CA SER A 6 16.34 -12.70 -5.92
C SER A 6 16.61 -14.18 -6.17
N GLU A 7 17.64 -14.55 -6.94
CA GLU A 7 17.86 -15.97 -7.30
C GLU A 7 18.54 -16.80 -6.20
N PHE A 8 19.18 -16.17 -5.22
CA PHE A 8 19.87 -16.89 -4.14
C PHE A 8 18.95 -17.41 -3.02
N TYR A 9 17.72 -16.92 -2.92
CA TYR A 9 16.85 -17.18 -1.77
C TYR A 9 15.79 -18.27 -2.00
N TYR A 10 15.63 -18.74 -3.24
CA TYR A 10 14.68 -19.77 -3.61
C TYR A 10 15.33 -21.12 -3.93
N SER A 11 16.46 -21.46 -3.30
CA SER A 11 16.78 -22.88 -3.19
C SER A 11 15.73 -23.53 -2.29
N ASN A 12 14.81 -24.24 -2.94
CA ASN A 12 13.81 -25.11 -2.33
C ASN A 12 14.48 -26.37 -1.73
N GLN A 13 15.71 -26.25 -1.24
CA GLN A 13 16.32 -27.29 -0.42
C GLN A 13 15.62 -27.24 0.94
N GLN A 14 14.69 -28.18 1.14
CA GLN A 14 14.33 -28.62 2.48
C GLN A 14 15.66 -28.91 3.20
N SER A 15 15.98 -28.10 4.21
CA SER A 15 17.10 -28.41 5.07
C SER A 15 16.78 -29.77 5.72
N PRO A 16 17.68 -30.76 5.62
CA PRO A 16 17.44 -32.10 6.17
C PRO A 16 17.43 -32.12 7.71
N LEU A 17 17.71 -30.98 8.34
CA LEU A 17 17.60 -30.81 9.79
C LEU A 17 16.14 -30.55 10.16
N GLU A 18 15.49 -31.56 10.73
CA GLU A 18 14.29 -31.34 11.50
C GLU A 18 14.68 -30.73 12.85
N LEU A 19 13.97 -29.68 13.27
CA LEU A 19 14.09 -29.20 14.64
C LEU A 19 13.53 -30.32 15.52
N ASP A 20 14.38 -30.87 16.37
CA ASP A 20 14.20 -32.11 17.14
C ASP A 20 13.11 -31.99 18.24
N GLY A 21 11.94 -31.44 17.91
CA GLY A 21 10.82 -31.19 18.84
C GLY A 21 11.07 -30.13 19.92
N LYS A 22 12.31 -29.64 20.08
CA LYS A 22 12.73 -28.81 21.22
C LYS A 22 12.02 -27.45 21.32
N ILE A 23 11.65 -26.84 20.18
CA ILE A 23 10.93 -25.57 20.11
C ILE A 23 9.98 -25.60 18.92
N SER A 24 8.71 -25.26 19.14
CA SER A 24 7.72 -25.23 18.07
C SER A 24 7.97 -24.07 17.10
N LYS A 25 7.64 -24.26 15.81
CA LYS A 25 7.80 -23.21 14.79
C LYS A 25 7.00 -21.94 15.10
N SER A 26 5.86 -22.06 15.77
CA SER A 26 5.03 -20.93 16.22
C SER A 26 5.72 -20.13 17.34
N GLU A 27 6.26 -20.79 18.37
CA GLU A 27 6.98 -20.10 19.44
C GLU A 27 8.21 -19.33 18.93
N VAL A 28 8.91 -19.86 17.92
CA VAL A 28 10.09 -19.19 17.34
C VAL A 28 9.75 -17.80 16.76
N ILE A 29 8.53 -17.63 16.23
CA ILE A 29 8.08 -16.39 15.59
C ILE A 29 7.75 -15.33 16.65
N ASP A 30 7.06 -15.74 17.71
CA ASP A 30 6.43 -14.84 18.69
C ASP A 30 7.39 -14.39 19.79
N LEU A 31 8.39 -15.21 20.12
CA LEU A 31 9.39 -14.85 21.12
C LEU A 31 10.19 -13.62 20.70
N ASP A 32 10.58 -12.76 21.62
CA ASP A 32 11.58 -11.73 21.33
C ASP A 32 12.98 -12.37 21.11
N ILE A 33 13.91 -11.61 20.55
CA ILE A 33 15.25 -12.15 20.23
C ILE A 33 16.01 -12.59 21.49
N LYS A 34 15.78 -11.93 22.63
CA LYS A 34 16.45 -12.25 23.89
C LYS A 34 15.95 -13.57 24.45
N THR A 35 14.64 -13.79 24.46
CA THR A 35 14.03 -15.04 24.96
C THR A 35 14.31 -16.20 24.01
N LEU A 36 14.34 -15.96 22.69
CA LEU A 36 14.77 -16.98 21.72
C LEU A 36 16.22 -17.44 21.98
N ASN A 37 17.15 -16.48 22.16
CA ASN A 37 18.55 -16.82 22.45
C ASN A 37 18.72 -17.51 23.82
N ARG A 38 17.89 -17.17 24.81
CA ARG A 38 17.84 -17.88 26.09
C ARG A 38 17.40 -19.32 25.89
N LYS A 39 16.27 -19.57 25.22
CA LYS A 39 15.78 -20.92 24.92
C LYS A 39 16.81 -21.76 24.15
N ILE A 40 17.51 -21.18 23.17
CA ILE A 40 18.58 -21.86 22.42
C ILE A 40 19.69 -22.39 23.34
N ARG A 41 20.06 -21.60 24.37
CA ARG A 41 21.05 -22.02 25.37
C ARG A 41 20.49 -23.08 26.31
N ASP A 42 19.28 -22.86 26.83
CA ASP A 42 18.63 -23.75 27.79
C ASP A 42 18.36 -25.15 27.20
N THR A 43 18.07 -25.23 25.89
CA THR A 43 17.84 -26.49 25.16
C THR A 43 19.11 -27.11 24.56
N GLN A 44 20.29 -26.53 24.84
CA GLN A 44 21.59 -26.98 24.34
C GLN A 44 21.61 -27.25 22.83
N MET A 45 21.01 -26.35 22.03
CA MET A 45 20.98 -26.52 20.59
C MET A 45 22.36 -26.36 19.99
N THR A 46 22.65 -27.17 18.97
CA THR A 46 23.83 -27.03 18.13
C THR A 46 23.77 -25.73 17.33
N LYS A 47 24.95 -25.30 16.84
CA LYS A 47 25.06 -24.08 16.03
C LYS A 47 24.23 -24.15 14.74
N GLU A 48 24.14 -25.32 14.12
CA GLU A 48 23.36 -25.52 12.90
C GLU A 48 21.85 -25.53 13.15
N GLU A 49 21.38 -26.15 14.24
CA GLU A 49 19.97 -26.08 14.63
C GLU A 49 19.53 -24.64 14.96
N ALA A 50 20.37 -23.90 15.70
CA ALA A 50 20.12 -22.50 16.03
C ALA A 50 20.10 -21.61 14.77
N LYS A 51 20.97 -21.88 13.80
CA LYS A 51 20.99 -21.20 12.50
C LYS A 51 19.71 -21.49 11.71
N LEU A 52 19.30 -22.76 11.64
CA LEU A 52 18.06 -23.16 10.98
C LEU A 52 16.84 -22.48 11.59
N MET A 53 16.72 -22.44 12.93
CA MET A 53 15.64 -21.71 13.60
C MET A 53 15.57 -20.24 13.20
N LYS A 54 16.71 -19.55 13.19
CA LYS A 54 16.76 -18.13 12.81
C LYS A 54 16.36 -17.92 11.35
N VAL A 55 16.72 -18.84 10.46
CA VAL A 55 16.28 -18.81 9.05
C VAL A 55 14.78 -19.02 8.94
N ILE A 56 14.22 -20.00 9.65
CA ILE A 56 12.77 -20.27 9.71
C ILE A 56 12.01 -19.02 10.19
N ARG A 57 12.46 -18.45 11.31
CA ARG A 57 11.91 -17.20 11.86
C ARG A 57 11.93 -16.07 10.84
N ARG A 58 13.06 -15.86 10.17
CA ARG A 58 13.21 -14.82 9.14
C ARG A 58 12.23 -15.04 8.00
N LYS A 59 12.11 -16.27 7.47
CA LYS A 59 11.18 -16.59 6.39
C LYS A 59 9.72 -16.29 6.77
N GLN A 60 9.31 -16.62 8.00
CA GLN A 60 7.95 -16.34 8.49
C GLN A 60 7.71 -14.85 8.71
N LYS A 61 8.64 -14.12 9.36
CA LYS A 61 8.54 -12.67 9.50
C LYS A 61 8.48 -11.96 8.14
N MET A 62 9.25 -12.41 7.15
CA MET A 62 9.16 -11.90 5.78
C MET A 62 7.78 -12.15 5.16
N LYS A 63 7.17 -13.31 5.41
CA LYS A 63 5.79 -13.60 4.98
C LYS A 63 4.79 -12.64 5.63
N GLU A 64 4.91 -12.37 6.93
CA GLU A 64 4.08 -11.38 7.65
C GLU A 64 4.24 -9.99 7.07
N TYR A 65 5.49 -9.53 6.83
CA TYR A 65 5.74 -8.24 6.20
C TYR A 65 5.13 -8.16 4.81
N GLY A 66 5.19 -9.24 4.01
CA GLY A 66 4.53 -9.30 2.70
C GLY A 66 3.01 -9.15 2.79
N VAL A 67 2.37 -9.74 3.81
CA VAL A 67 0.92 -9.56 4.06
C VAL A 67 0.61 -8.13 4.45
N ILE A 68 1.38 -7.55 5.38
CA ILE A 68 1.22 -6.16 5.80
C ILE A 68 1.40 -5.21 4.62
N ASN A 69 2.39 -5.45 3.76
CA ASN A 69 2.66 -4.60 2.61
C ASN A 69 1.50 -4.61 1.61
N ARG A 70 0.97 -5.79 1.26
CA ARG A 70 -0.21 -5.90 0.40
C ARG A 70 -1.44 -5.22 1.01
N LYS A 71 -1.60 -5.29 2.34
CA LYS A 71 -2.70 -4.60 3.03
C LYS A 71 -2.54 -3.08 2.94
N LYS A 72 -1.33 -2.56 3.15
CA LYS A 72 -1.02 -1.12 3.01
C LYS A 72 -1.24 -0.64 1.58
N GLU A 73 -0.78 -1.40 0.60
CA GLU A 73 -0.97 -1.12 -0.83
C GLU A 73 -2.46 -1.06 -1.19
N LYS A 74 -3.25 -2.04 -0.72
CA LYS A 74 -4.71 -2.03 -0.94
C LYS A 74 -5.38 -0.80 -0.32
N VAL A 75 -5.01 -0.41 0.89
CA VAL A 75 -5.53 0.80 1.54
C VAL A 75 -5.15 2.04 0.74
N LEU A 76 -3.89 2.16 0.32
CA LEU A 76 -3.42 3.28 -0.48
C LEU A 76 -4.18 3.42 -1.80
N ILE A 77 -4.42 2.30 -2.50
CA ILE A 77 -5.20 2.30 -3.75
C ILE A 77 -6.61 2.82 -3.50
N LEU A 78 -7.29 2.33 -2.45
CA LEU A 78 -8.64 2.78 -2.11
C LEU A 78 -8.69 4.28 -1.79
N THR A 79 -7.72 4.78 -1.01
CA THR A 79 -7.62 6.21 -0.71
C THR A 79 -7.41 7.06 -1.96
N LEU A 80 -6.52 6.62 -2.87
CA LEU A 80 -6.29 7.33 -4.14
C LEU A 80 -7.53 7.30 -5.05
N GLU A 81 -8.30 6.21 -5.04
CA GLU A 81 -9.57 6.13 -5.79
C GLU A 81 -10.63 7.07 -5.21
N GLU A 82 -10.71 7.18 -3.88
CA GLU A 82 -11.58 8.14 -3.19
C GLU A 82 -11.21 9.58 -3.53
N GLU A 83 -9.93 9.95 -3.42
CA GLU A 83 -9.42 11.28 -3.78
C GLU A 83 -9.69 11.60 -5.26
N ARG A 84 -9.42 10.65 -6.17
CA ARG A 84 -9.71 10.81 -7.59
C ARG A 84 -11.21 11.08 -7.83
N ASN A 85 -12.08 10.32 -7.17
CA ASN A 85 -13.52 10.47 -7.34
C ASN A 85 -14.02 11.81 -6.78
N GLU A 86 -13.44 12.30 -5.68
CA GLU A 86 -13.75 13.63 -5.15
C GLU A 86 -13.34 14.73 -6.12
N LEU A 87 -12.13 14.68 -6.65
CA LEU A 87 -11.66 15.63 -7.67
C LEU A 87 -12.55 15.62 -8.92
N PHE A 88 -13.03 14.45 -9.36
CA PHE A 88 -14.00 14.37 -10.47
C PHE A 88 -15.34 15.02 -10.14
N ARG A 89 -15.83 14.91 -8.90
CA ARG A 89 -17.05 15.58 -8.45
C ARG A 89 -16.89 17.09 -8.46
N GLU A 90 -15.79 17.59 -7.88
CA GLU A 90 -15.46 19.01 -7.85
C GLU A 90 -15.32 19.58 -9.25
N TYR A 91 -14.54 18.92 -10.11
CA TYR A 91 -14.39 19.31 -11.51
C TYR A 91 -15.74 19.37 -12.24
N GLY A 92 -16.60 18.37 -12.04
CA GLY A 92 -17.95 18.35 -12.61
C GLY A 92 -18.82 19.51 -12.12
N SER A 93 -18.68 19.91 -10.85
CA SER A 93 -19.39 21.07 -10.29
C SER A 93 -18.92 22.38 -10.91
N ILE A 94 -17.60 22.61 -10.91
CA ILE A 94 -16.98 23.81 -11.49
C ILE A 94 -17.33 23.93 -12.97
N ARG A 95 -17.33 22.81 -13.70
CA ARG A 95 -17.69 22.81 -15.13
C ARG A 95 -19.14 23.27 -15.37
N ARG A 96 -20.09 22.87 -14.52
CA ARG A 96 -21.49 23.35 -14.63
C ARG A 96 -21.58 24.83 -14.32
N GLU A 97 -20.94 25.29 -13.25
CA GLU A 97 -20.91 26.70 -12.86
C GLU A 97 -20.34 27.59 -13.98
N ILE A 98 -19.27 27.16 -14.64
CA ILE A 98 -18.70 27.86 -15.80
C ILE A 98 -19.73 27.98 -16.94
N GLU A 99 -20.50 26.92 -17.21
CA GLU A 99 -21.48 26.92 -18.30
C GLU A 99 -22.71 27.79 -17.98
N ASP A 100 -23.15 27.79 -16.72
CA ASP A 100 -24.19 28.70 -16.23
C ASP A 100 -23.75 30.15 -16.35
N LEU A 101 -22.51 30.47 -15.93
CA LEU A 101 -21.93 31.82 -16.03
C LEU A 101 -21.79 32.28 -17.49
N LYS A 102 -21.40 31.40 -18.42
CA LYS A 102 -21.38 31.73 -19.85
C LYS A 102 -22.78 32.06 -20.37
N THR A 103 -23.79 31.29 -19.96
CA THR A 103 -25.18 31.52 -20.35
C THR A 103 -25.68 32.86 -19.84
N GLN A 104 -25.42 33.18 -18.56
CA GLN A 104 -25.75 34.47 -17.96
C GLN A 104 -25.06 35.63 -18.67
N LYS A 105 -23.75 35.48 -18.97
CA LYS A 105 -23.00 36.49 -19.73
C LYS A 105 -23.63 36.76 -21.10
N ALA A 106 -23.97 35.72 -21.85
CA ALA A 106 -24.60 35.88 -23.16
C ALA A 106 -25.96 36.59 -23.07
N GLN A 107 -26.77 36.29 -22.05
CA GLN A 107 -28.04 36.98 -21.82
C GLN A 107 -27.85 38.47 -21.52
N LEU A 108 -26.89 38.82 -20.66
CA LEU A 108 -26.59 40.22 -20.33
C LEU A 108 -26.06 41.00 -21.55
N GLU A 109 -25.25 40.37 -22.40
CA GLU A 109 -24.79 40.98 -23.66
C GLU A 109 -25.97 41.28 -24.61
N ILE A 110 -26.95 40.36 -24.73
CA ILE A 110 -28.16 40.59 -25.52
C ILE A 110 -28.98 41.75 -24.95
N MET A 111 -29.19 41.79 -23.63
CA MET A 111 -29.92 42.88 -22.97
C MET A 111 -29.27 44.24 -23.24
N GLY A 112 -27.94 44.35 -23.08
CA GLY A 112 -27.24 45.61 -23.35
C GLY A 112 -27.32 46.05 -24.82
N ILE A 113 -27.43 45.11 -25.77
CA ILE A 113 -27.69 45.46 -27.18
C ILE A 113 -29.11 46.00 -27.36
N LEU A 114 -30.11 45.38 -26.71
CA LEU A 114 -31.50 45.82 -26.78
C LEU A 114 -31.69 47.21 -26.16
N ASP A 115 -31.09 47.47 -24.99
CA ASP A 115 -31.16 48.78 -24.33
C ASP A 115 -30.59 49.89 -25.22
N ASN A 116 -29.44 49.65 -25.87
CA ASN A 116 -28.85 50.60 -26.82
C ASN A 116 -29.74 50.84 -28.07
N LEU A 117 -30.42 49.80 -28.56
CA LEU A 117 -31.34 49.95 -29.69
C LEU A 117 -32.61 50.73 -29.31
N GLU A 118 -33.10 50.60 -28.08
CA GLU A 118 -34.21 51.41 -27.58
C GLU A 118 -33.79 52.88 -27.44
N GLU A 119 -32.61 53.17 -26.86
CA GLU A 119 -32.08 54.54 -26.75
C GLU A 119 -31.89 55.24 -28.10
N HIS A 120 -31.54 54.50 -29.16
CA HIS A 120 -31.36 55.05 -30.51
C HIS A 120 -32.63 55.15 -31.36
N ASN A 121 -33.73 54.51 -30.95
CA ASN A 121 -35.04 54.63 -31.62
C ASN A 121 -35.91 55.74 -31.02
N TYR A 122 -35.44 56.42 -29.96
CA TYR A 122 -36.04 57.62 -29.39
C TYR A 122 -35.38 58.91 -29.91
#